data_AF-A0A1X7IKF5-F1
#
_entry.id   AF-A0A1X7IKF5-F1
#
_cell.length_a   1.000
_cell.length_b   1.000
_cell.length_c   1.000
_cell.angle_alpha   90.00
_cell.angle_beta   90.00
_cell.angle_gamma   90.00
#
_symmetry.space_group_name_H-M   'P 1'
#
loop_
_entity.id
_entity.type
_entity.pdbx_description
1 polymer ?
#
loop_
_entity_poly.entity_id
_entity_poly.type
_entity_poly.pdbx_seq_one_letter_code
_entity_poly.pdbx_strand_id
1 'polypeptide(L)'
;MNVQPSSNIVYQADPNSVQQLKQARDNSYQAAQRAMNRQVRITTIDGQTIDGTIVGVDHRCLHISVPQSQPDARAYNPYYYNNVILPLVLFELLVIALL
;
A
#
# COMPACT_ATOMS: atom_id res chain seq x y z
N MET A 1 20.04 -19.38 -42.95
CA MET A 1 19.67 -20.00 -41.67
C MET A 1 19.05 -18.90 -40.82
N ASN A 2 17.73 -18.91 -40.59
CA ASN A 2 17.07 -17.94 -39.72
C ASN A 2 17.10 -18.49 -38.29
N VAL A 3 17.96 -17.93 -37.44
CA VAL A 3 17.92 -18.15 -35.99
C VAL A 3 16.84 -17.25 -35.41
N GLN A 4 15.70 -17.82 -35.00
CA GLN A 4 14.74 -17.09 -34.18
C GLN A 4 15.34 -16.92 -32.77
N PRO A 5 15.29 -15.72 -32.17
CA PRO A 5 15.80 -15.53 -30.81
C PRO A 5 14.92 -16.33 -29.84
N SER A 6 15.52 -17.33 -29.19
CA SER A 6 14.90 -18.05 -28.07
C SER A 6 14.83 -17.11 -26.88
N SER A 7 13.63 -16.61 -26.58
CA SER A 7 13.36 -15.83 -25.37
C SER A 7 13.53 -16.73 -24.14
N ASN A 8 14.58 -16.50 -23.37
CA ASN A 8 14.89 -17.28 -22.17
C ASN A 8 14.09 -16.71 -20.99
N ILE A 9 12.90 -17.24 -20.75
CA ILE A 9 12.01 -16.81 -19.66
C ILE A 9 12.62 -17.27 -18.33
N VAL A 10 13.05 -16.33 -17.48
CA VAL A 10 13.65 -16.60 -16.16
C VAL A 10 12.60 -16.89 -15.10
N TYR A 11 11.43 -16.27 -15.22
CA TYR A 11 10.31 -16.47 -14.31
C TYR A 11 8.99 -16.19 -15.02
N GLN A 12 8.02 -17.07 -14.84
CA GLN A 12 6.65 -16.87 -15.22
C GLN A 12 5.79 -17.33 -14.05
N ALA A 13 4.98 -16.41 -13.52
CA ALA A 13 4.05 -16.75 -12.47
C ALA A 13 3.03 -17.76 -12.98
N ASP A 14 2.67 -18.71 -12.11
CA ASP A 14 1.59 -19.65 -12.39
C ASP A 14 0.26 -18.89 -12.64
N PRO A 15 -0.56 -19.29 -13.63
CA PRO A 15 -1.81 -18.61 -13.95
C PRO A 15 -2.81 -18.52 -12.79
N ASN A 16 -2.86 -19.54 -11.92
CA ASN A 16 -3.74 -19.51 -10.75
C ASN A 16 -3.22 -18.51 -9.71
N SER A 17 -1.90 -18.46 -9.48
CA SER A 17 -1.29 -17.40 -8.65
C SER A 17 -1.62 -16.00 -9.17
N VAL A 18 -1.57 -15.78 -10.49
CA VAL A 18 -1.93 -14.49 -11.10
C VAL A 18 -3.40 -14.12 -10.83
N GLN A 19 -4.32 -15.09 -10.90
CA GLN A 19 -5.75 -14.85 -10.63
C GLN A 19 -5.98 -14.51 -9.15
N GLN A 20 -5.37 -15.25 -8.23
CA GLN A 20 -5.48 -15.01 -6.80
C GLN A 20 -4.93 -13.62 -6.42
N LEU A 21 -3.76 -13.24 -6.95
CA LEU A 21 -3.17 -11.92 -6.71
C LEU A 21 -4.06 -10.78 -7.23
N LYS A 22 -4.68 -10.95 -8.41
CA LYS A 22 -5.65 -9.97 -8.93
C LYS A 22 -6.86 -9.84 -8.00
N GLN A 23 -7.43 -10.95 -7.56
CA GLN A 23 -8.59 -10.94 -6.67
C GLN A 23 -8.25 -10.30 -5.31
N ALA A 24 -7.10 -10.64 -4.73
CA ALA A 24 -6.62 -10.03 -3.48
C ALA A 24 -6.45 -8.51 -3.62
N ARG A 25 -5.80 -8.04 -4.70
CA ARG A 25 -5.66 -6.62 -4.99
C ARG A 25 -7.01 -5.92 -5.10
N ASP A 26 -7.96 -6.51 -5.83
CA ASP A 26 -9.27 -5.90 -6.07
C ASP A 26 -10.08 -5.81 -4.76
N ASN A 27 -9.98 -6.83 -3.89
CA ASN A 27 -10.59 -6.80 -2.55
C ASN A 27 -9.98 -5.69 -1.67
N SER A 28 -8.65 -5.59 -1.63
CA SER A 28 -7.94 -4.55 -0.87
C SER A 28 -8.28 -3.15 -1.37
N TYR A 29 -8.35 -2.96 -2.69
CA TYR A 29 -8.78 -1.70 -3.32
C TYR A 29 -10.19 -1.29 -2.89
N GLN A 30 -11.15 -2.22 -2.91
CA GLN A 30 -12.52 -1.94 -2.48
C GLN A 30 -12.60 -1.61 -0.99
N ALA A 31 -11.86 -2.33 -0.14
CA ALA A 31 -11.81 -2.05 1.29
C ALA A 31 -11.22 -0.66 1.57
N ALA A 32 -10.10 -0.34 0.93
CA ALA A 32 -9.44 0.96 1.02
C ALA A 32 -10.34 2.11 0.58
N GLN A 33 -11.07 1.96 -0.55
CA GLN A 33 -12.02 2.97 -0.99
C GLN A 33 -13.14 3.24 0.03
N ARG A 34 -13.68 2.19 0.66
CA ARG A 34 -14.71 2.34 1.71
C ARG A 34 -14.18 3.00 2.98
N ALA A 35 -12.87 2.95 3.18
CA ALA A 35 -12.17 3.55 4.31
C ALA A 35 -11.49 4.90 3.97
N MET A 36 -11.72 5.46 2.78
CA MET A 36 -11.18 6.75 2.36
C MET A 36 -11.54 7.85 3.37
N ASN A 37 -10.56 8.72 3.68
CA ASN A 37 -10.67 9.82 4.64
C ASN A 37 -11.00 9.38 6.07
N ARG A 38 -10.70 8.13 6.44
CA ARG A 38 -10.90 7.59 7.79
C ARG A 38 -9.57 7.15 8.41
N GLN A 39 -9.52 7.20 9.73
CA GLN A 39 -8.42 6.65 10.50
C GLN A 39 -8.46 5.12 10.45
N VAL A 40 -7.33 4.51 10.12
CA VAL A 40 -7.16 3.07 9.96
C VAL A 40 -5.85 2.60 10.58
N ARG A 41 -5.82 1.31 10.88
CA ARG A 41 -4.61 0.51 11.10
C ARG A 41 -4.44 -0.44 9.93
N ILE A 42 -3.29 -0.39 9.28
CA ILE A 42 -2.93 -1.28 8.18
C ILE A 42 -1.87 -2.25 8.67
N THR A 43 -2.07 -3.54 8.44
CA THR A 43 -1.04 -4.56 8.63
C THR A 43 -0.59 -5.07 7.25
N THR A 44 0.72 -5.08 7.00
CA THR A 44 1.29 -5.60 5.76
C THR A 44 1.51 -7.12 5.83
N ILE A 45 1.76 -7.76 4.69
CA ILE A 45 2.06 -9.20 4.60
C ILE A 45 3.30 -9.59 5.40
N ASP A 46 4.24 -8.67 5.60
CA ASP A 46 5.44 -8.84 6.43
C ASP A 46 5.17 -8.59 7.93
N GLY A 47 3.91 -8.33 8.32
CA GLY A 47 3.50 -8.10 9.70
C GLY A 47 3.75 -6.67 10.22
N GLN A 48 4.20 -5.74 9.38
CA GLN A 48 4.37 -4.34 9.79
C GLN A 48 3.00 -3.69 9.97
N THR A 49 2.86 -2.86 11.00
CA THR A 49 1.60 -2.16 11.30
C THR A 49 1.77 -0.65 11.19
N ILE A 50 0.84 0.01 10.50
CA ILE A 50 0.87 1.44 10.19
C ILE A 50 -0.50 2.04 10.56
N ASP A 51 -0.49 3.04 11.43
CA ASP A 51 -1.68 3.79 11.82
C ASP A 51 -1.69 5.15 11.11
N GLY A 52 -2.83 5.53 10.51
CA GLY A 52 -2.95 6.79 9.79
C GLY A 52 -4.31 6.98 9.13
N THR A 53 -4.44 8.02 8.33
CA THR A 53 -5.66 8.31 7.56
C THR A 53 -5.45 7.96 6.09
N ILE A 54 -6.35 7.21 5.48
CA ILE A 54 -6.32 6.98 4.02
C ILE A 54 -6.67 8.30 3.33
N VAL A 55 -5.75 8.84 2.53
CA VAL A 55 -5.92 10.12 1.81
C VAL A 55 -6.01 9.94 0.30
N GLY A 56 -5.73 8.75 -0.20
CA GLY A 56 -5.84 8.42 -1.62
C GLY A 56 -5.75 6.91 -1.87
N VAL A 57 -6.38 6.46 -2.94
CA VAL A 57 -6.32 5.08 -3.42
C VAL A 57 -6.35 5.12 -4.93
N ASP A 58 -5.33 4.57 -5.57
CA ASP A 58 -5.30 4.32 -7.01
C ASP A 58 -5.29 2.80 -7.31
N HIS A 59 -5.14 2.43 -8.58
CA HIS A 59 -5.22 1.03 -9.02
C HIS A 59 -4.07 0.14 -8.49
N ARG A 60 -3.01 0.73 -7.93
CA ARG A 60 -1.81 0.02 -7.48
C ARG A 60 -1.44 0.37 -6.04
N CYS A 61 -1.73 1.58 -5.60
CA CYS A 61 -1.23 2.11 -4.34
C CYS A 61 -2.36 2.68 -3.47
N LEU A 62 -2.25 2.46 -2.17
CA LEU A 62 -2.96 3.17 -1.12
C LEU A 62 -2.02 4.25 -0.56
N HIS A 63 -2.55 5.45 -0.36
CA HIS A 63 -1.81 6.58 0.17
C HIS A 63 -2.32 6.84 1.58
N ILE A 64 -1.45 6.66 2.57
CA ILE A 64 -1.78 6.88 3.98
C ILE A 64 -1.02 8.09 4.52
N SER A 65 -1.75 9.01 5.13
CA SER A 65 -1.21 10.12 5.91
C SER A 65 -0.96 9.62 7.32
N VAL A 66 0.32 9.47 7.68
CA VAL A 66 0.72 9.06 9.04
C VAL A 66 1.14 10.29 9.85
N PRO A 67 0.78 10.39 11.14
CA PRO A 67 1.33 11.41 12.02
C PRO A 67 2.84 11.20 12.16
N GLN A 68 3.66 12.22 11.93
CA GLN A 68 5.09 12.12 12.17
C GLN A 68 5.35 12.01 13.68
N SER A 69 5.78 10.82 14.12
CA SER A 69 6.18 10.58 15.50
C SER A 69 7.58 11.16 15.76
N GLN A 70 7.67 12.44 16.17
CA GLN A 70 8.54 12.89 17.28
C GLN A 70 8.50 14.40 17.51
N PRO A 71 8.33 14.87 18.76
CA PRO A 71 8.75 16.21 19.15
C PRO A 71 10.26 16.17 19.40
N ASP A 72 11.07 16.38 18.37
CA ASP A 72 12.41 16.90 18.62
C ASP A 72 12.20 18.35 19.10
N ALA A 73 12.56 18.59 20.37
CA ALA A 73 12.19 19.75 21.18
C ALA A 73 12.82 21.09 20.74
N ARG A 74 12.94 21.36 19.44
CA ARG A 74 13.58 22.56 18.89
C ARG A 74 12.84 23.27 17.75
N ALA A 75 11.69 22.79 17.31
CA ALA A 75 10.90 23.48 16.28
C ALA A 75 9.55 23.94 16.86
N TYR A 76 9.56 25.06 17.57
CA TYR A 76 8.34 25.80 17.92
C TYR A 76 7.79 26.46 16.66
N ASN A 77 7.06 25.69 15.85
CA ASN A 77 6.31 26.25 14.72
C ASN A 77 4.88 25.67 14.72
N PRO A 78 3.86 26.45 15.16
CA PRO A 78 2.50 25.96 15.40
C PRO A 78 1.69 25.66 14.12
N TYR A 79 2.30 25.75 12.94
CA TYR A 79 1.62 25.57 11.64
C TYR A 79 2.19 24.45 10.76
N TYR A 80 3.11 23.63 11.26
CA TYR A 80 3.63 22.48 10.49
C TYR A 80 2.76 21.24 10.70
N TYR A 81 1.81 21.02 9.79
CA TYR A 81 1.19 19.70 9.61
C TYR A 81 2.24 18.75 9.01
N ASN A 82 3.05 18.14 9.89
CA ASN A 82 4.07 17.15 9.54
C ASN A 82 3.42 15.77 9.32
N ASN A 83 2.55 15.65 8.33
CA ASN A 83 2.02 14.35 7.93
C ASN A 83 2.82 13.84 6.73
N VAL A 84 3.35 12.63 6.82
CA VAL A 84 4.04 11.97 5.70
C VAL A 84 3.00 11.14 4.94
N ILE A 85 2.99 11.28 3.60
CA ILE A 85 2.16 10.45 2.73
C ILE A 85 3.01 9.25 2.30
N LEU A 86 2.62 8.05 2.75
CA LEU A 86 3.28 6.81 2.37
C LEU A 86 2.44 6.08 1.30
N PRO A 87 3.01 5.82 0.11
CA PRO A 87 2.42 4.90 -0.83
C PRO A 87 2.67 3.45 -0.38
N LEU A 88 1.61 2.69 -0.19
CA LEU A 88 1.65 1.26 0.10
C LEU A 88 1.06 0.52 -1.10
N VAL A 89 1.80 -0.47 -1.62
CA VAL A 89 1.33 -1.21 -2.77
C VAL A 89 0.23 -2.18 -2.34
N LEU A 90 -0.88 -2.23 -3.07
CA LEU A 90 -2.09 -2.96 -2.66
C LEU A 90 -1.87 -4.48 -2.44
N PHE A 91 -0.84 -5.07 -3.05
CA PHE A 91 -0.49 -6.48 -2.87
C PHE A 91 0.27 -6.77 -1.57
N GLU A 92 0.74 -5.75 -0.86
CA GLU A 92 1.38 -5.90 0.46
C GLU A 92 0.35 -5.82 1.61
N LEU A 93 -0.92 -5.48 1.33
CA LEU A 93 -1.92 -5.23 2.35
C LEU A 93 -2.55 -6.56 2.84
N LEU A 94 -2.28 -6.92 4.10
CA LEU A 94 -2.82 -8.12 4.74
C LEU A 94 -4.14 -7.81 5.47
N VAL A 95 -4.21 -6.68 6.19
CA VAL A 95 -5.40 -6.27 6.96
C VAL A 95 -5.55 -4.75 6.94
N ILE A 96 -6.79 -4.26 6.74
CA ILE A 96 -7.18 -2.87 7.03
C ILE A 96 -8.23 -2.92 8.14
N ALA A 97 -7.92 -2.33 9.29
CA ALA A 97 -8.84 -2.19 10.41
C ALA A 97 -9.22 -0.72 10.62
N LEU A 98 -10.49 -0.44 10.89
CA LEU A 98 -10.96 0.88 11.29
C LEU A 98 -10.55 1.12 12.76
N LEU A 99 -10.07 2.33 13.05
CA LEU A 99 -9.79 2.80 14.41
C LEU A 99 -10.85 3.80 14.87
#